data_AF-A0A7T8GYU4-F1
#
_entry.id   AF-A0A7T8GYU4-F1
#
_cell.length_a   1.000
_cell.length_b   1.000
_cell.length_c   1.000
_cell.angle_alpha   90.00
_cell.angle_beta   90.00
_cell.angle_gamma   90.00
#
_symmetry.space_group_name_H-M   'P 1'
#
loop_
_entity.id
_entity.type
_entity.pdbx_description
1 polymer ?
#
loop_
_entity_poly.entity_id
_entity_poly.type
_entity_poly.pdbx_seq_one_letter_code
_entity_poly.pdbx_strand_id
1 'polypeptide(L)' 'MDITHVNDRKYLTLIDCGPSRFAVWREVTRESEEEISKTRIKYLASWVLPTKY' A
#
# COMPACT_ATOMS: atom_id res chain seq x y z
N MET A 1 5.82 -3.34 3.77
CA MET A 1 5.52 -2.30 2.76
C MET A 1 6.84 -1.87 2.17
N ASP A 2 6.94 -1.77 0.86
CA ASP A 2 8.19 -1.43 0.17
C ASP A 2 7.93 -0.79 -1.20
N ILE A 3 8.94 -0.18 -1.82
CA ILE A 3 8.88 0.28 -3.22
C ILE A 3 9.54 -0.75 -4.14
N THR A 4 8.75 -1.28 -5.07
CA THR A 4 9.21 -2.25 -6.08
C THR A 4 9.36 -1.56 -7.43
N HIS A 5 10.52 -1.74 -8.06
CA HIS A 5 10.83 -1.19 -9.37
C HIS A 5 10.64 -2.25 -10.46
N VAL A 6 9.82 -1.95 -11.48
CA VAL A 6 9.58 -2.83 -12.63
C VAL A 6 9.48 -1.99 -13.89
N ASN A 7 10.36 -2.24 -14.88
CA ASN A 7 10.34 -1.58 -16.19
C ASN A 7 10.19 -0.04 -16.08
N ASP A 8 11.10 0.60 -15.33
CA ASP A 8 11.14 2.04 -15.04
C ASP A 8 9.94 2.62 -14.28
N ARG A 9 9.03 1.76 -13.82
CA ARG A 9 7.90 2.15 -12.96
C ARG A 9 8.16 1.74 -11.53
N LYS A 10 7.61 2.53 -10.61
CA LYS A 10 7.71 2.30 -9.18
C LYS A 10 6.35 1.95 -8.63
N TYR A 11 6.31 0.94 -7.79
CA TYR A 11 5.09 0.44 -7.17
C TYR A 11 5.26 0.40 -5.66
N LEU A 12 4.32 1.01 -4.94
CA LEU A 12 4.15 0.75 -3.52
C LEU A 12 3.54 -0.65 -3.36
N THR A 13 4.33 -1.55 -2.81
CA THR A 13 3.95 -2.93 -2.55
C THR A 13 3.53 -3.08 -1.09
N LEU A 14 2.30 -3.53 -0.89
CA LEU A 14 1.70 -3.86 0.40
C LEU A 14 1.40 -5.35 0.42
N ILE A 15 2.11 -6.08 1.27
CA ILE A 15 1.84 -7.49 1.53
C ILE A 15 1.18 -7.57 2.89
N ASP A 16 -0.04 -8.10 2.95
CA ASP A 16 -0.68 -8.51 4.18
C ASP A 16 -0.40 -10.00 4.42
N CYS A 17 0.20 -10.28 5.57
CA CYS A 17 0.47 -11.64 6.03
C CYS A 17 -0.62 -12.19 6.96
N GLY A 18 -1.74 -11.48 7.12
CA GLY A 18 -2.93 -11.97 7.81
C GLY A 18 -3.59 -13.17 7.11
N PRO A 19 -4.66 -13.75 7.69
CA PRO A 19 -5.32 -14.95 7.16
C PRO A 19 -5.77 -14.84 5.70
N SER A 20 -6.14 -13.63 5.28
CA SER A 20 -6.56 -13.32 3.91
C SER A 20 -5.43 -13.33 2.89
N ARG A 21 -4.16 -13.22 3.33
CA ARG A 21 -2.92 -13.22 2.53
C ARG A 21 -3.07 -12.57 1.15
N PHE A 22 -2.98 -11.24 1.10
CA PHE A 22 -3.06 -10.50 -0.14
C PHE A 22 -1.82 -9.65 -0.40
N ALA A 23 -1.56 -9.38 -1.68
CA ALA A 23 -0.56 -8.42 -2.12
C ALA A 23 -1.23 -7.35 -2.99
N VAL A 24 -1.05 -6.08 -2.64
CA VAL A 24 -1.54 -4.93 -3.41
C VAL A 24 -0.33 -4.17 -3.93
N TRP A 25 -0.38 -3.85 -5.22
CA TRP A 25 0.61 -3.04 -5.91
C TRP A 25 -0.06 -1.77 -6.38
N ARG A 26 0.54 -0.63 -6.05
CA ARG A 26 0.04 0.67 -6.51
C ARG A 26 1.17 1.49 -7.09
N GLU A 27 1.04 1.85 -8.37
CA GLU A 27 2.02 2.68 -9.04
C GLU A 27 2.16 4.04 -8.32
N VAL A 28 3.41 4.46 -8.13
CA VAL A 28 3.78 5.75 -7.55
C VAL A 28 4.79 6.43 -8.47
N THR A 29 4.69 7.74 -8.57
CA THR A 29 5.58 8.57 -9.37
C THR A 29 6.82 8.98 -8.57
N ARG A 30 6.68 9.28 -7.27
CA ARG A 30 7.78 9.65 -6.38
C ARG A 30 7.84 8.76 -5.15
N GLU A 31 9.07 8.58 -4.67
CA GLU A 31 9.37 7.85 -3.42
C GLU A 31 9.41 8.79 -2.22
N SER A 32 8.86 10.01 -2.38
CA SER A 32 8.82 10.97 -1.29
C SER A 32 7.83 10.50 -0.23
N GLU A 33 8.14 10.81 1.02
CA GLU A 33 7.34 10.39 2.17
C GLU A 33 5.90 10.90 2.07
N GLU A 34 5.68 12.07 1.46
CA GLU A 34 4.35 12.66 1.28
C GLU A 34 3.49 11.85 0.30
N GLU A 35 4.08 11.36 -0.80
CA GLU A 35 3.36 10.58 -1.81
C GLU A 35 3.04 9.18 -1.30
N ILE A 36 4.00 8.56 -0.60
CA ILE A 36 3.80 7.26 0.06
C ILE A 36 2.74 7.38 1.15
N SER A 37 2.80 8.42 1.99
CA SER A 37 1.84 8.64 3.08
C SER A 37 0.42 8.89 2.58
N LYS A 38 0.25 9.65 1.50
CA LYS A 38 -1.07 9.82 0.84
C LYS A 38 -1.64 8.50 0.33
N THR A 39 -0.78 7.63 -0.19
CA THR A 39 -1.19 6.31 -0.69
C THR A 39 -1.56 5.37 0.46
N ARG A 40 -0.87 5.48 1.60
CA ARG A 40 -1.02 4.64 2.80
C ARG A 40 -2.36 4.81 3.53
N ILE A 41 -2.91 6.03 3.58
CA ILE A 41 -4.14 6.31 4.35
C ILE A 41 -5.36 5.55 3.80
N LYS A 42 -5.45 5.31 2.48
CA LYS A 42 -6.65 4.70 1.90
C LYS A 42 -6.77 3.19 2.17
N TYR A 43 -5.65 2.46 2.20
CA TYR A 43 -5.66 1.00 2.36
C TYR A 43 -5.47 0.52 3.79
N LEU A 44 -5.03 1.35 4.73
CA LEU A 44 -5.05 0.97 6.15
C LEU A 44 -6.32 1.47 6.84
N ALA A 45 -6.85 2.64 6.46
CA ALA A 45 -8.08 3.15 7.09
C ALA A 45 -9.31 2.25 6.86
N SER A 46 -9.37 1.52 5.73
CA SER A 46 -10.46 0.55 5.50
C SER A 46 -10.32 -0.75 6.29
N TRP A 47 -9.17 -1.01 6.94
CA TRP A 47 -8.90 -2.24 7.71
C TRP A 47 -8.65 -1.98 9.20
N VAL A 48 -8.28 -0.76 9.59
CA VAL A 48 -8.02 -0.36 11.00
C VAL A 48 -9.29 0.09 11.72
N LEU A 49 -10.33 0.49 10.99
CA LEU A 49 -11.67 0.58 11.57
C LEU A 49 -12.33 -0.79 11.40
N PRO A 50 -12.44 -1.62 12.45
CA PRO A 50 -13.38 -2.71 12.39
C PRO A 50 -14.73 -2.06 12.09
N THR A 51 -15.33 -2.41 10.96
CA THR A 51 -16.75 -2.20 10.75
C THR A 51 -17.42 -2.87 11.94
N LYS A 52 -17.89 -2.02 12.87
CA LYS A 52 -18.63 -2.45 14.05
C LYS A 52 -19.80 -3.29 13.55
N TYR A 53 -19.78 -4.58 13.88
CA TYR A 53 -21.01 -5.35 14.04
C TYR A 53 -21.78 -4.82 15.24
#